data_AF-A0A7K2XCH1-F1
#
_entry.id   AF-A0A7K2XCH1-F1
#
_cell.length_a   1.000
_cell.length_b   1.000
_cell.length_c   1.000
_cell.angle_alpha   90.00
_cell.angle_beta   90.00
_cell.angle_gamma   90.00
#
_symmetry.space_group_name_H-M   'P 1'
#
loop_
_entity.id
_entity.type
_entity.pdbx_description
1 polymer ?
#
loop_
_entity_poly.entity_id
_entity_poly.type
_entity_poly.pdbx_seq_one_letter_code
_entity_poly.pdbx_strand_id
1 'polypeptide(L)'
;MWQFFADYPWFTLFIVIAAGSLFGMVRFGPVRLGAAGVLFAGLLLGALDPDIGPAVPAGLSVLGLALYVYTVGLEAGPAFFRELRPQLAVMTGAVVALVLTALAVGFLGSTVFGIDGPYLAGGYAGIGTTTPGLAAAQASSPDPAQPATGYA
;
A
#
# COMPACT_ATOMS: atom_id res chain seq x y z
N MET A 1 -17.45 17.65 -21.13
CA MET A 1 -17.13 18.74 -20.18
C MET A 1 -15.88 18.41 -19.37
N TRP A 2 -15.72 17.17 -18.90
CA TRP A 2 -14.56 16.74 -18.11
C TRP A 2 -13.27 16.49 -18.91
N GLN A 3 -13.37 16.33 -20.24
CA GLN A 3 -12.22 16.24 -21.18
C GLN A 3 -11.17 17.35 -21.03
N PHE A 4 -11.56 18.56 -20.61
CA PHE A 4 -10.59 19.64 -20.33
C PHE A 4 -9.49 19.22 -19.34
N PHE A 5 -9.82 18.39 -18.35
CA PHE A 5 -8.86 17.87 -17.38
C PHE A 5 -7.93 16.80 -17.97
N ALA A 6 -8.37 16.09 -19.02
CA ALA A 6 -7.52 15.18 -19.78
C ALA A 6 -6.57 15.94 -20.72
N ASP A 7 -7.04 17.03 -21.33
CA ASP A 7 -6.23 17.86 -22.24
C ASP A 7 -5.12 18.64 -21.52
N TYR A 8 -5.35 19.05 -20.27
CA TYR A 8 -4.40 19.82 -19.46
C TYR A 8 -3.98 19.07 -18.17
N PRO A 9 -3.21 17.97 -18.29
CA PRO A 9 -2.92 17.09 -17.16
C PRO A 9 -2.13 17.76 -16.03
N TRP A 10 -1.25 18.72 -16.34
CA TRP A 10 -0.54 19.48 -15.32
C TRP A 10 -1.49 20.33 -14.46
N PHE A 11 -2.48 20.98 -15.09
CA PHE A 11 -3.50 21.74 -14.39
C PHE A 11 -4.35 20.83 -13.49
N THR A 12 -4.70 19.66 -14.00
CA THR A 12 -5.41 18.61 -13.26
C THR A 12 -4.66 18.15 -12.01
N LEU A 13 -3.34 17.99 -12.09
CA LEU A 13 -2.53 17.66 -10.92
C LEU A 13 -2.54 18.78 -9.88
N PHE A 14 -2.36 20.03 -10.31
CA PHE A 14 -2.40 21.17 -9.40
C PHE A 14 -3.75 21.29 -8.69
N ILE A 15 -4.86 21.12 -9.41
CA ILE A 15 -6.20 21.22 -8.80
C ILE A 15 -6.46 20.05 -7.84
N VAL A 16 -6.05 18.82 -8.19
CA VAL A 16 -6.19 17.66 -7.31
C VAL A 16 -5.38 17.85 -6.02
N ILE A 17 -4.13 18.30 -6.13
CA ILE A 17 -3.28 18.54 -4.97
C ILE A 17 -3.84 19.70 -4.14
N ALA A 18 -4.22 20.82 -4.75
CA ALA A 18 -4.71 22.00 -4.04
C ALA A 18 -6.06 21.75 -3.37
N ALA A 19 -7.07 21.30 -4.13
CA ALA A 19 -8.40 21.03 -3.62
C ALA A 19 -8.39 19.86 -2.63
N GLY A 20 -7.63 18.81 -2.92
CA GLY A 20 -7.48 17.66 -2.04
C GLY A 20 -6.76 17.98 -0.74
N SER A 21 -5.74 18.84 -0.76
CA SER A 21 -5.07 19.31 0.46
C SER A 21 -5.98 20.22 1.28
N LEU A 22 -6.74 21.11 0.62
CA LEU A 22 -7.72 21.97 1.27
C LEU A 22 -8.81 21.16 1.96
N PHE A 23 -9.36 20.17 1.25
CA PHE A 23 -10.32 19.21 1.80
C PHE A 23 -9.70 18.37 2.93
N GLY A 24 -8.44 17.96 2.77
CA GLY A 24 -7.66 17.25 3.78
C GLY A 24 -7.53 18.00 5.12
N MET A 25 -7.47 19.33 5.06
CA MET A 25 -7.37 20.19 6.25
C MET A 25 -8.69 20.37 7.00
N VAL A 26 -9.83 20.10 6.36
CA VAL A 26 -11.16 20.18 6.97
C VAL A 26 -11.24 19.19 8.14
N ARG A 27 -11.66 19.68 9.30
CA ARG A 27 -11.85 18.84 10.49
C ARG A 27 -13.26 18.26 10.47
N PHE A 28 -13.34 16.94 10.63
CA PHE A 28 -14.59 16.24 10.88
C PHE A 28 -14.55 15.74 12.33
N GLY A 29 -15.01 16.59 13.26
CA GLY A 29 -14.90 16.33 14.70
C GLY A 29 -13.43 16.25 15.16
N PRO A 30 -12.99 15.15 15.81
CA PRO A 30 -11.60 14.99 16.27
C PRO A 30 -10.62 14.59 15.15
N VAL A 31 -11.10 14.25 13.94
CA VAL A 31 -10.28 13.68 12.86
C VAL A 31 -10.04 14.69 11.74
N ARG A 32 -8.86 14.61 11.10
CA ARG A 32 -8.52 15.32 9.87
C ARG A 32 -8.12 14.30 8.81
N LEU A 33 -8.52 14.51 7.57
CA LEU A 33 -8.15 13.63 6.45
C LEU A 33 -6.66 13.76 6.08
N GLY A 34 -6.07 14.95 6.26
CA GLY A 34 -4.67 15.21 5.94
C GLY A 34 -4.36 14.87 4.47
N ALA A 35 -3.26 14.14 4.25
CA ALA A 35 -2.83 13.73 2.91
C ALA A 35 -3.86 12.85 2.17
N ALA A 36 -4.73 12.13 2.89
CA ALA A 36 -5.76 11.29 2.27
C ALA A 36 -6.78 12.13 1.46
N GLY A 37 -6.94 13.42 1.76
CA GLY A 37 -7.80 14.32 0.99
C GLY A 37 -7.37 14.43 -0.47
N VAL A 38 -6.06 14.39 -0.76
CA VAL A 38 -5.52 14.40 -2.12
C VAL A 38 -5.83 13.10 -2.86
N LEU A 39 -5.75 11.96 -2.16
CA LEU A 39 -6.14 10.65 -2.72
C LEU A 39 -7.61 10.64 -3.12
N PHE A 40 -8.51 11.05 -2.22
CA PHE A 40 -9.95 11.08 -2.52
C PHE A 40 -10.31 12.08 -3.61
N ALA A 41 -9.66 13.25 -3.66
CA ALA A 41 -9.86 14.21 -4.73
C ALA A 41 -9.42 13.64 -6.10
N GLY A 42 -8.26 12.97 -6.14
CA GLY A 42 -7.78 12.30 -7.35
C GLY A 42 -8.68 11.14 -7.79
N LEU A 43 -9.15 10.33 -6.84
CA LEU A 43 -10.08 9.22 -7.10
C LEU A 43 -11.42 9.72 -7.63
N LEU A 44 -11.97 10.78 -7.03
CA LEU A 44 -13.20 11.39 -7.50
C LEU A 44 -13.04 11.93 -8.92
N LEU A 45 -11.95 12.65 -9.20
CA LEU A 45 -11.72 13.23 -10.51
C LEU A 45 -11.47 12.16 -11.58
N GLY A 46 -10.73 11.10 -11.25
CA GLY A 46 -10.54 9.94 -12.12
C GLY A 46 -11.81 9.10 -12.34
N ALA A 47 -12.76 9.12 -11.40
CA ALA A 47 -14.05 8.45 -11.56
C ALA A 47 -15.02 9.22 -12.47
N LEU A 48 -14.82 10.53 -12.66
CA LEU A 48 -15.69 11.37 -13.48
C LEU A 48 -15.45 11.20 -14.98
N ASP A 49 -14.22 10.90 -15.39
CA ASP A 49 -13.86 10.71 -16.79
C ASP A 49 -12.72 9.68 -16.92
N PRO A 50 -12.92 8.56 -17.65
CA PRO A 50 -11.91 7.52 -17.85
C PRO A 50 -10.61 8.03 -18.49
N ASP A 51 -10.66 9.12 -19.25
CA ASP A 51 -9.51 9.65 -20.00
C ASP A 51 -8.56 10.47 -19.11
N ILE A 52 -8.98 10.88 -17.91
CA ILE A 52 -8.16 11.67 -16.98
C ILE A 52 -7.00 10.85 -16.40
N GLY A 53 -7.25 9.58 -16.06
CA GLY A 53 -6.22 8.70 -15.49
C GLY A 53 -5.03 8.47 -16.44
N PRO A 54 -5.28 8.04 -17.69
CA PRO A 54 -4.25 7.87 -18.71
C PRO A 54 -3.52 9.16 -19.11
N ALA A 55 -4.19 10.33 -18.98
CA ALA A 55 -3.59 11.62 -19.30
C ALA A 55 -2.52 12.06 -18.27
N VAL A 56 -2.48 11.46 -17.07
CA VAL A 56 -1.47 11.78 -16.07
C VAL A 56 -0.06 11.50 -16.63
N PRO A 57 0.91 12.43 -16.49
CA PRO A 57 2.24 12.27 -17.04
C PRO A 57 2.92 10.98 -16.55
N ALA A 58 3.42 10.20 -17.50
CA ALA A 58 4.19 9.00 -17.21
C ALA A 58 5.38 9.33 -16.28
N GLY A 59 5.56 8.53 -15.22
CA GLY A 59 6.64 8.71 -14.25
C GLY A 59 6.30 9.56 -13.02
N LEU A 60 5.16 10.27 -12.98
CA LEU A 60 4.75 11.00 -11.78
C LEU A 60 4.52 10.07 -10.58
N SER A 61 3.92 8.91 -10.81
CA SER A 61 3.73 7.88 -9.77
C SER A 61 5.07 7.37 -9.22
N VAL A 62 6.05 7.16 -10.11
CA VAL A 62 7.40 6.74 -9.74
C VAL A 62 8.12 7.83 -8.94
N LEU A 63 8.00 9.10 -9.36
CA LEU A 63 8.56 10.24 -8.64
C LEU A 63 7.93 10.39 -7.26
N GLY A 64 6.60 10.32 -7.16
CA GLY A 64 5.88 10.37 -5.89
C GLY A 64 6.29 9.25 -4.95
N LEU A 65 6.40 8.02 -5.46
CA LEU A 65 6.90 6.88 -4.70
C LEU A 65 8.34 7.07 -4.24
N ALA A 66 9.22 7.58 -5.10
CA ALA A 66 10.62 7.84 -4.76
C ALA A 66 10.74 8.89 -3.64
N LEU A 67 9.98 9.98 -3.72
CA LEU A 67 9.93 11.01 -2.68
C LEU A 67 9.37 10.45 -1.37
N TYR A 68 8.29 9.67 -1.44
CA TYR A 68 7.71 9.00 -0.28
C TYR A 68 8.73 8.09 0.41
N VAL A 69 9.35 7.15 -0.32
CA VAL A 69 10.37 6.24 0.22
C VAL A 69 11.56 6.99 0.79
N TYR A 70 12.00 8.07 0.13
CA TYR A 70 13.09 8.92 0.63
C TYR A 70 12.74 9.57 1.97
N THR A 71 11.56 10.17 2.10
CA THR A 71 11.12 10.82 3.35
C THR A 71 10.95 9.82 4.49
N VAL A 72 10.31 8.67 4.23
CA VAL A 72 10.18 7.57 5.20
C VAL A 72 11.57 7.06 5.62
N GLY A 73 12.50 6.94 4.69
CA GLY A 73 13.88 6.54 4.98
C GLY A 73 14.62 7.54 5.88
N LEU A 74 14.44 8.84 5.65
CA LEU A 74 15.02 9.89 6.50
C LEU A 74 14.42 9.91 7.91
N GLU A 75 13.09 9.74 8.03
CA GLU A 75 12.40 9.72 9.32
C GLU A 75 12.74 8.45 10.12
N ALA A 76 12.70 7.28 9.46
CA ALA A 76 12.95 5.99 10.10
C ALA A 76 14.44 5.72 10.37
N GLY A 77 15.36 6.31 9.59
CA GLY A 77 16.80 5.99 9.66
C GLY A 77 17.40 6.11 11.07
N PRO A 78 17.34 7.29 11.73
CA PRO A 78 17.88 7.46 13.07
C PRO A 78 17.16 6.61 14.13
N ALA A 79 15.83 6.48 14.02
CA ALA A 79 15.03 5.68 14.93
C ALA A 79 15.39 4.20 14.82
N PHE A 80 15.59 3.67 13.61
CA PHE A 80 15.99 2.29 13.36
C PHE A 80 17.27 1.95 14.12
N PHE A 81 18.35 2.70 13.94
CA PHE A 81 19.61 2.41 14.63
C PHE A 81 19.53 2.58 16.15
N ARG A 82 18.74 3.54 16.63
CA ARG A 82 18.52 3.76 18.07
C ARG A 82 17.77 2.59 18.71
N GLU A 83 16.71 2.12 18.05
CA GLU A 83 15.81 1.11 18.57
C GLU A 83 16.30 -0.33 18.31
N LEU A 84 17.18 -0.55 17.32
CA LEU A 84 17.55 -1.90 16.86
C LEU A 84 18.08 -2.78 18.00
N ARG A 85 19.09 -2.34 18.74
CA ARG A 85 19.74 -3.13 19.82
C ARG A 85 18.81 -3.44 20.99
N PRO A 86 18.14 -2.46 21.63
CA PRO A 86 17.26 -2.74 22.76
C PRO A 86 16.03 -3.56 22.36
N GLN A 87 15.54 -3.42 21.12
CA GLN A 87 14.34 -4.12 20.67
C GLN A 87 14.62 -5.50 20.06
N LEU A 88 15.89 -5.94 19.91
CA LEU A 88 16.21 -7.23 19.27
C LEU A 88 15.42 -8.40 19.86
N ALA A 89 15.31 -8.49 21.19
CA ALA A 89 14.58 -9.58 21.84
C ALA A 89 13.07 -9.58 21.54
N VAL A 90 12.47 -8.39 21.42
CA VAL A 90 11.05 -8.23 21.06
C VAL A 90 10.86 -8.54 19.57
N MET A 91 11.76 -8.05 18.72
CA MET A 91 11.73 -8.31 17.28
C MET A 91 11.89 -9.80 16.97
N THR A 92 12.83 -10.50 17.63
CA THR A 92 12.98 -11.95 17.44
C THR A 92 11.76 -12.70 17.93
N GLY A 93 11.18 -12.32 19.07
CA GLY A 93 9.91 -12.87 19.55
C GLY A 93 8.77 -12.68 18.54
N ALA A 94 8.65 -11.50 17.95
CA ALA A 94 7.67 -11.20 16.92
C ALA A 94 7.89 -12.03 15.65
N VAL A 95 9.12 -12.19 15.19
CA VAL A 95 9.46 -13.05 14.04
C VAL A 95 9.09 -14.50 14.32
N VAL A 96 9.44 -15.03 15.50
CA VAL A 96 9.08 -16.40 15.89
C VAL A 96 7.56 -16.56 15.92
N ALA A 97 6.83 -15.61 16.52
CA ALA A 97 5.37 -15.64 16.55
C ALA A 97 4.78 -15.65 15.13
N LEU A 98 5.25 -14.76 14.25
CA LEU A 98 4.80 -14.67 12.86
C LEU A 98 5.08 -15.94 12.06
N VAL A 99 6.23 -16.58 12.28
CA VAL A 99 6.59 -17.85 11.63
C VAL A 99 5.68 -18.98 12.14
N LEU A 100 5.46 -19.06 13.46
CA LEU A 100 4.59 -20.08 14.04
C LEU A 100 3.15 -19.93 13.56
N THR A 101 2.62 -18.70 13.49
CA THR A 101 1.27 -18.45 12.97
C THR A 101 1.19 -18.71 11.47
N ALA A 102 2.22 -18.38 10.68
CA ALA A 102 2.25 -18.73 9.26
C ALA A 102 2.25 -20.25 9.04
N LEU A 103 3.03 -21.00 9.82
CA LEU A 103 3.05 -22.47 9.78
C LEU A 103 1.70 -23.06 10.21
N ALA A 104 1.08 -22.52 11.27
CA ALA A 104 -0.23 -22.96 11.73
C ALA A 104 -1.31 -22.71 10.68
N VAL A 105 -1.34 -21.52 10.06
CA VAL A 105 -2.28 -21.17 8.99
C VAL A 105 -2.04 -22.05 7.75
N GLY A 106 -0.78 -22.27 7.37
CA GLY A 106 -0.44 -23.14 6.25
C GLY A 106 -0.87 -24.59 6.48
N PHE A 107 -0.57 -25.14 7.66
CA PHE A 107 -0.93 -26.52 8.01
C PHE A 107 -2.44 -26.68 8.13
N LEU A 108 -3.12 -25.81 8.88
CA LEU A 108 -4.56 -25.91 9.12
C LEU A 108 -5.36 -25.60 7.85
N GLY A 109 -4.94 -24.58 7.08
CA GLY A 109 -5.54 -24.19 5.81
C GLY A 109 -5.44 -25.29 4.76
N SER A 110 -4.29 -25.97 4.65
CA SER A 110 -4.12 -27.06 3.69
C SER A 110 -4.80 -28.35 4.14
N THR A 111 -4.70 -28.72 5.42
CA THR A 111 -5.22 -30.02 5.92
C THR A 111 -6.72 -30.02 6.20
N VAL A 112 -7.28 -28.92 6.71
CA VAL A 112 -8.70 -28.84 7.08
C VAL A 112 -9.53 -28.30 5.92
N PHE A 113 -9.02 -27.32 5.19
CA PHE A 113 -9.77 -26.62 4.14
C PHE A 113 -9.31 -26.96 2.71
N GLY A 114 -8.20 -27.69 2.55
CA GLY A 114 -7.70 -28.08 1.22
C GLY A 114 -7.25 -26.90 0.36
N ILE A 115 -6.89 -25.77 0.96
CA ILE A 115 -6.50 -24.56 0.22
C ILE A 115 -5.02 -24.68 -0.18
N ASP A 116 -4.70 -24.38 -1.44
CA ASP A 116 -3.33 -24.45 -1.93
C ASP A 116 -2.43 -23.40 -1.24
N GLY A 117 -1.17 -23.79 -1.04
CA GLY A 117 -0.14 -22.96 -0.38
C GLY A 117 0.00 -21.53 -0.92
N PRO A 118 -0.01 -21.30 -2.25
CA PRO A 118 0.06 -19.96 -2.81
C PRO A 118 -1.08 -19.03 -2.37
N TYR A 119 -2.33 -19.51 -2.32
CA TYR A 119 -3.47 -18.71 -1.85
C TYR A 119 -3.38 -18.43 -0.36
N LEU A 120 -2.96 -19.40 0.46
CA LEU A 120 -2.77 -19.21 1.89
C LEU A 120 -1.65 -18.22 2.20
N ALA A 121 -0.55 -18.26 1.45
CA ALA A 121 0.54 -17.30 1.58
C ALA A 121 0.10 -15.89 1.19
N GLY A 122 -0.69 -15.76 0.12
CA GLY A 122 -1.35 -14.52 -0.29
C GLY A 122 -2.25 -13.96 0.81
N GLY A 123 -3.17 -14.78 1.33
CA GLY A 123 -4.11 -14.37 2.38
C GLY A 123 -3.44 -14.02 3.70
N TYR A 124 -2.39 -14.74 4.08
CA TYR A 124 -1.60 -14.40 5.26
C TYR A 124 -0.90 -13.04 5.11
N ALA A 125 -0.35 -12.75 3.92
CA ALA A 125 0.19 -11.43 3.61
C ALA A 125 -0.90 -10.34 3.56
N GLY A 126 -2.11 -10.69 3.11
CA GLY A 126 -3.28 -9.80 3.00
C GLY A 126 -3.81 -9.34 4.35
N ILE A 127 -3.99 -10.26 5.30
CA ILE A 127 -4.42 -9.94 6.67
C ILE A 127 -3.45 -8.95 7.34
N GLY A 128 -2.15 -9.11 7.09
CA GLY A 128 -1.11 -8.21 7.59
C GLY A 128 -0.90 -6.95 6.73
N THR A 129 -1.66 -6.76 5.65
CA THR A 129 -1.46 -5.69 4.64
C THR A 129 0.01 -5.55 4.22
N THR A 130 0.74 -6.67 4.18
CA THR A 130 2.20 -6.68 4.05
C THR A 130 2.60 -6.86 2.59
N THR A 131 2.74 -5.74 1.86
CA THR A 131 3.19 -5.71 0.46
C THR A 131 4.50 -6.46 0.19
N PRO A 132 5.57 -6.35 1.02
CA PRO A 132 6.78 -7.15 0.79
C PRO A 132 6.57 -8.65 1.02
N GLY A 133 5.62 -9.03 1.88
CA GLY A 133 5.24 -10.42 2.12
C GLY A 133 4.51 -11.02 0.92
N LEU A 134 3.61 -10.25 0.29
CA LEU A 134 2.99 -10.63 -0.98
C LEU A 134 4.04 -10.81 -2.09
N ALA A 135 4.98 -9.86 -2.22
CA ALA A 135 6.05 -9.97 -3.22
C ALA A 135 6.91 -11.23 -3.02
N ALA A 136 7.23 -11.59 -1.77
CA ALA A 136 7.94 -12.82 -1.46
C ALA A 136 7.11 -14.09 -1.77
N ALA A 137 5.81 -14.06 -1.52
CA ALA A 137 4.90 -15.16 -1.86
C ALA A 137 4.78 -15.34 -3.39
N GLN A 138 4.69 -14.25 -4.14
CA GLN A 138 4.68 -14.29 -5.61
C GLN A 138 5.99 -14.81 -6.20
N ALA A 139 7.13 -14.41 -5.63
CA ALA A 139 8.44 -14.87 -6.08
C ALA A 139 8.70 -16.37 -5.80
N SER A 140 8.01 -16.94 -4.82
CA SER A 140 8.13 -18.37 -4.45
C SER A 140 7.02 -19.25 -5.03
N SER A 141 6.03 -18.68 -5.71
CA SER A 141 4.94 -19.40 -6.36
C SER A 141 5.23 -19.70 -7.84
N PRO A 142 4.93 -20.90 -8.35
CA PRO A 142 4.98 -21.20 -9.79
C PRO A 142 4.02 -20.33 -10.62
N ASP A 143 2.89 -19.94 -10.02
CA ASP A 143 1.90 -19.03 -10.59
C ASP A 143 1.75 -17.80 -9.67
N PRO A 144 2.33 -16.63 -10.05
CA PRO A 144 2.25 -15.40 -9.26
C PRO A 144 0.83 -14.82 -9.13
N ALA A 145 -0.14 -15.28 -9.94
CA ALA A 145 -1.53 -14.83 -9.84
C ALA A 145 -2.23 -15.39 -8.60
N GLN A 146 -1.88 -16.62 -8.18
CA GLN A 146 -2.55 -17.28 -7.05
C GLN A 146 -2.34 -16.57 -5.71
N PRO A 147 -1.10 -16.16 -5.32
CA PRO A 147 -0.91 -15.33 -4.13
C PRO A 147 -1.58 -13.97 -4.22
N ALA A 148 -1.66 -13.38 -5.42
CA ALA A 148 -2.35 -12.09 -5.61
C ALA A 148 -3.87 -12.22 -5.38
N THR A 149 -4.47 -13.31 -5.85
CA THR A 149 -5.88 -13.61 -5.57
C THR A 149 -6.13 -13.89 -4.09
N GLY A 150 -5.22 -14.60 -3.42
CA GLY A 150 -5.34 -14.87 -1.99
C GLY A 150 -5.19 -13.62 -1.11
N TYR A 151 -4.46 -12.60 -1.58
CA TYR A 151 -4.22 -11.35 -0.86
C TYR A 151 -5.43 -10.41 -0.80
N ALA A 152 -6.31 -10.49 -1.80
CA ALA A 152 -7.49 -9.64 -1.95
C ALA A 152 -8.67 -10.14 -1.11
#